data_AF-A0A669DVN9-F1
#
_entry.id   AF-A0A669DVN9-F1
#
_cell.length_a   1.000
_cell.length_b   1.000
_cell.length_c   1.000
_cell.angle_alpha   90.00
_cell.angle_beta   90.00
_cell.angle_gamma   90.00
#
_symmetry.space_group_name_H-M   'P 1'
#
loop_
_entity.id
_entity.type
_entity.pdbx_description
1 polymer ?
#
loop_
_entity_poly.entity_id
_entity_poly.type
_entity_poly.pdbx_seq_one_letter_code
_entity_poly.pdbx_strand_id
1 'polypeptide(L)'
;MSEQRGVPDSVSSLPVRAILKELGLQGKVSTYQMAKKWDNLKRRYKDLKYPPVGMESVADGASSWPWFHLMNEAMEGRLASSAPLLTPVTQDDDQHPDPAPRHRLRAAPAPPPAPPASHPSSSDYAPDAFGDGAEQNQRSSETCDGPLGGLEREWEMVERERAALEREREMVERDRAALERERAAVQAERLWLDRERVAVERDRAMVEQDRAALGREREVLDQRALMLNSVGHAGHLNALM
;
A
#
# COMPACT_ATOMS: atom_id res chain seq x y z
N MET A 1 -31.30 9.84 -17.89
CA MET A 1 -30.32 10.93 -18.12
C MET A 1 -28.99 10.46 -17.61
N SER A 2 -27.92 10.55 -18.41
CA SER A 2 -26.63 9.91 -18.10
C SER A 2 -25.72 10.88 -17.37
N GLU A 3 -25.76 10.88 -16.04
CA GLU A 3 -24.94 11.78 -15.21
C GLU A 3 -23.50 11.25 -15.09
N GLN A 4 -22.65 11.66 -16.05
CA GLN A 4 -21.22 11.38 -16.06
C GLN A 4 -20.55 12.09 -14.87
N ARG A 5 -20.30 11.34 -13.79
CA ARG A 5 -19.52 11.83 -12.64
C ARG A 5 -18.02 11.65 -12.97
N GLY A 6 -17.30 12.76 -13.12
CA GLY A 6 -15.99 12.80 -13.77
C GLY A 6 -14.87 12.04 -13.04
N VAL A 7 -13.90 11.53 -13.82
CA VAL A 7 -12.72 10.79 -13.37
C VAL A 7 -11.55 11.75 -13.11
N PRO A 8 -10.98 11.80 -11.88
CA PRO A 8 -9.88 12.71 -11.53
C PRO A 8 -8.47 12.04 -11.58
N ASP A 9 -8.31 10.89 -12.22
CA ASP A 9 -7.08 10.07 -12.16
C ASP A 9 -6.03 10.34 -13.27
N SER A 10 -6.31 11.23 -14.22
CA SER A 10 -5.46 11.38 -15.43
C SER A 10 -4.03 11.86 -15.13
N VAL A 11 -3.84 12.84 -14.25
CA VAL A 11 -2.57 13.57 -14.11
C VAL A 11 -1.43 12.69 -13.60
N SER A 12 -1.70 11.80 -12.64
CA SER A 12 -0.72 10.85 -12.10
C SER A 12 -0.49 9.64 -13.01
N SER A 13 -1.47 9.30 -13.86
CA SER A 13 -1.40 8.19 -14.82
C SER A 13 -0.52 8.51 -16.03
N LEU A 14 -0.48 9.77 -16.49
CA LEU A 14 0.22 10.18 -17.72
C LEU A 14 1.74 9.87 -17.74
N PRO A 15 2.56 10.18 -16.71
CA PRO A 15 3.98 9.85 -16.72
C PRO A 15 4.21 8.33 -16.68
N VAL A 16 3.39 7.61 -15.92
CA VAL A 16 3.46 6.15 -15.80
C VAL A 16 3.07 5.47 -17.12
N ARG A 17 2.11 6.03 -17.85
CA ARG A 17 1.72 5.59 -19.19
C ARG A 17 2.86 5.78 -20.20
N ALA A 18 3.60 6.88 -20.11
CA ALA A 18 4.77 7.12 -20.96
C ALA A 18 5.90 6.10 -20.69
N ILE A 19 6.21 5.82 -19.41
CA ILE A 19 7.18 4.79 -19.01
C ILE A 19 6.77 3.41 -19.54
N LEU A 20 5.49 3.05 -19.48
CA LEU A 20 4.98 1.78 -20.00
C LEU A 20 5.02 1.68 -21.54
N LYS A 21 4.83 2.79 -22.26
CA LYS A 21 5.00 2.88 -23.73
C LYS A 21 6.47 2.64 -24.10
N GLU A 22 7.39 3.36 -23.47
CA GLU A 22 8.84 3.28 -23.74
C GLU A 22 9.42 1.88 -23.46
N LEU A 23 9.00 1.24 -22.37
CA LEU A 23 9.48 -0.10 -21.99
C LEU A 23 8.83 -1.26 -22.77
N GLY A 24 7.92 -0.99 -23.72
CA GLY A 24 7.20 -2.06 -24.44
C GLY A 24 6.27 -2.90 -23.56
N LEU A 25 5.85 -2.34 -22.42
CA LEU A 25 4.99 -2.96 -21.39
C LEU A 25 3.53 -2.51 -21.48
N GLN A 26 3.20 -1.56 -22.35
CA GLN A 26 1.84 -1.13 -22.62
C GLN A 26 0.96 -2.34 -23.01
N GLY A 27 -0.19 -2.49 -22.34
CA GLY A 27 -1.07 -3.67 -22.43
C GLY A 27 -0.72 -4.77 -21.41
N LYS A 28 0.57 -5.07 -21.21
CA LYS A 28 1.06 -6.14 -20.32
C LYS A 28 1.06 -5.75 -18.84
N VAL A 29 1.29 -4.47 -18.55
CA VAL A 29 1.26 -3.91 -17.19
C VAL A 29 0.42 -2.63 -17.20
N SER A 30 -0.57 -2.56 -16.31
CA SER A 30 -1.43 -1.39 -16.13
C SER A 30 -0.68 -0.23 -15.48
N THR A 31 -1.08 1.01 -15.80
CA THR A 31 -0.58 2.21 -15.13
C THR A 31 -0.80 2.14 -13.62
N TYR A 32 -1.89 1.52 -13.16
CA TYR A 32 -2.16 1.28 -11.75
C TYR A 32 -1.18 0.28 -11.11
N GLN A 33 -0.86 -0.83 -11.78
CA GLN A 33 0.15 -1.79 -11.28
C GLN A 33 1.52 -1.12 -11.15
N MET A 34 1.95 -0.36 -12.17
CA MET A 34 3.25 0.33 -12.16
C MET A 34 3.29 1.45 -11.09
N ALA A 35 2.23 2.25 -10.94
CA ALA A 35 2.12 3.22 -9.85
C ALA A 35 2.17 2.56 -8.46
N LYS A 36 1.48 1.42 -8.29
CA LYS A 36 1.49 0.63 -7.04
C LYS A 36 2.87 0.01 -6.74
N LYS A 37 3.64 -0.41 -7.77
CA LYS A 37 5.04 -0.83 -7.61
C LYS A 37 5.93 0.34 -7.19
N TRP A 38 5.74 1.53 -7.76
CA TRP A 38 6.43 2.76 -7.33
C TRP A 38 6.09 3.15 -5.88
N ASP A 39 4.83 3.01 -5.45
CA ASP A 39 4.43 3.21 -4.05
C ASP A 39 5.04 2.20 -3.08
N ASN A 40 5.17 0.93 -3.49
CA ASN A 40 5.87 -0.10 -2.73
C ASN A 40 7.37 0.24 -2.59
N LEU A 41 8.02 0.65 -3.69
CA LEU A 41 9.42 1.11 -3.71
C LEU A 41 9.64 2.31 -2.76
N LYS A 42 8.76 3.31 -2.82
CA LYS A 42 8.79 4.50 -1.93
C LYS A 42 8.59 4.14 -0.46
N ARG A 43 7.79 3.11 -0.17
CA ARG A 43 7.58 2.62 1.20
C ARG A 43 8.87 1.98 1.73
N ARG A 44 9.39 0.94 1.08
CA ARG A 44 10.61 0.26 1.52
C ARG A 44 11.80 1.22 1.65
N TYR A 45 11.91 2.19 0.74
CA TYR A 45 12.91 3.26 0.83
C TYR A 45 12.78 4.10 2.11
N LYS A 46 11.56 4.50 2.50
CA LYS A 46 11.34 5.24 3.75
C LYS A 46 11.63 4.40 4.97
N ASP A 47 11.18 3.15 4.98
CA ASP A 47 11.38 2.22 6.11
C ASP A 47 12.88 1.96 6.36
N LEU A 48 13.70 1.95 5.30
CA LEU A 48 15.16 1.81 5.37
C LEU A 48 15.90 3.12 5.63
N LYS A 49 15.39 4.27 5.18
CA LYS A 49 16.02 5.60 5.37
C LYS A 49 15.68 6.24 6.72
N TYR A 50 14.59 5.83 7.36
CA TYR A 50 14.13 6.33 8.65
C TYR A 50 13.72 5.18 9.59
N PRO A 51 14.68 4.33 10.01
CA PRO A 51 14.39 3.23 10.93
C PRO A 51 13.85 3.75 12.28
N PRO A 52 12.98 2.99 12.97
CA PRO A 52 12.52 3.35 14.32
C PRO A 52 13.69 3.46 15.31
N VAL A 53 13.60 4.43 16.22
CA VAL A 53 14.62 4.69 17.26
C VAL A 53 14.84 3.42 18.10
N GLY A 54 16.10 2.98 18.18
CA GLY A 54 16.50 1.73 18.83
C GLY A 54 16.73 0.55 17.87
N MET A 55 16.39 0.68 16.58
CA MET A 55 16.61 -0.35 15.55
C MET A 55 17.70 0.05 14.54
N GLU A 56 18.75 0.73 15.00
CA GLU A 56 19.79 1.34 14.15
C GLU A 56 20.77 0.32 13.52
N SER A 57 20.63 -0.98 13.84
CA SER A 57 21.30 -2.08 13.11
C SER A 57 20.88 -2.21 11.63
N VAL A 58 19.96 -1.36 11.17
CA VAL A 58 19.53 -1.18 9.76
C VAL A 58 20.60 -0.51 8.89
N ALA A 59 21.85 -0.34 9.38
CA ALA A 59 23.02 -0.04 8.54
C ALA A 59 23.18 -1.04 7.37
N ASP A 60 22.96 -2.34 7.61
CA ASP A 60 22.89 -3.35 6.56
C ASP A 60 21.59 -3.30 5.74
N GLY A 61 20.58 -2.53 6.16
CA GLY A 61 19.32 -2.37 5.45
C GLY A 61 19.44 -1.60 4.14
N ALA A 62 20.28 -0.56 4.12
CA ALA A 62 20.62 0.15 2.88
C ALA A 62 21.41 -0.77 1.92
N SER A 63 22.40 -1.51 2.44
CA SER A 63 23.27 -2.41 1.67
C SER A 63 22.57 -3.67 1.17
N SER A 64 21.61 -4.20 1.93
CA SER A 64 20.84 -5.41 1.59
C SER A 64 19.68 -5.16 0.61
N TRP A 65 19.49 -3.92 0.15
CA TRP A 65 18.59 -3.61 -0.94
C TRP A 65 19.36 -2.98 -2.11
N PRO A 66 19.68 -3.76 -3.17
CA PRO A 66 20.43 -3.25 -4.32
C PRO A 66 19.81 -2.01 -5.00
N TRP A 67 18.49 -1.82 -4.85
CA TRP A 67 17.75 -0.67 -5.38
C TRP A 67 17.76 0.55 -4.46
N PHE A 68 18.33 0.50 -3.25
CA PHE A 68 18.35 1.61 -2.31
C PHE A 68 19.03 2.85 -2.90
N HIS A 69 20.22 2.68 -3.50
CA HIS A 69 20.96 3.81 -4.10
C HIS A 69 20.21 4.42 -5.28
N LEU A 70 19.74 3.61 -6.23
CA LEU A 70 18.94 4.06 -7.37
C LEU A 70 17.66 4.77 -6.92
N MET A 71 16.98 4.25 -5.90
CA MET A 71 15.78 4.87 -5.34
C MET A 71 16.09 6.17 -4.58
N ASN A 72 17.23 6.23 -3.89
CA ASN A 72 17.70 7.43 -3.21
C ASN A 72 18.04 8.54 -4.23
N GLU A 73 18.68 8.20 -5.34
CA GLU A 73 18.99 9.14 -6.44
C GLU A 73 17.74 9.60 -7.21
N ALA A 74 16.75 8.71 -7.39
CA ALA A 74 15.44 9.08 -7.94
C ALA A 74 14.71 10.08 -7.02
N MET A 75 14.68 9.79 -5.70
CA MET A 75 14.00 10.61 -4.70
C MET A 75 14.72 11.92 -4.38
N GLU A 76 16.03 12.01 -4.62
CA GLU A 76 16.84 13.23 -4.48
C GLU A 76 17.07 13.93 -5.83
N GLY A 77 16.31 13.56 -6.87
CA GLY A 77 16.26 14.24 -8.17
C GLY A 77 17.49 14.08 -9.07
N ARG A 78 18.51 13.31 -8.66
CA ARG A 78 19.77 13.16 -9.41
C ARG A 78 19.64 12.38 -10.72
N LEU A 79 18.61 11.53 -10.85
CA LEU A 79 18.35 10.79 -12.10
C LEU A 79 17.62 11.60 -13.18
N ALA A 80 17.35 12.90 -12.96
CA ALA A 80 16.58 13.75 -13.89
C ALA A 80 17.24 13.95 -15.27
N SER A 81 18.52 13.57 -15.44
CA SER A 81 19.26 13.56 -16.71
C SER A 81 19.73 12.17 -17.14
N SER A 82 19.40 11.11 -16.39
CA SER A 82 19.92 9.74 -16.61
C SER A 82 19.07 8.90 -17.55
N ALA A 83 17.90 9.39 -17.95
CA ALA A 83 16.98 8.76 -18.89
C ALA A 83 16.40 9.80 -19.86
N PRO A 84 15.92 9.43 -21.06
CA PRO A 84 15.21 10.33 -21.94
C PRO A 84 14.01 10.98 -21.23
N LEU A 85 13.82 12.29 -21.44
CA LEU A 85 12.65 13.01 -20.92
C LEU A 85 11.41 12.57 -21.69
N LEU A 86 10.69 11.59 -21.15
CA LEU A 86 9.48 11.06 -21.75
C LEU A 86 8.40 12.13 -21.82
N THR A 87 7.93 12.43 -23.03
CA THR A 87 6.74 13.27 -23.21
C THR A 87 5.53 12.56 -22.59
N PRO A 88 4.69 13.26 -21.80
CA PRO A 88 3.49 12.65 -21.26
C PRO A 88 2.55 12.30 -22.42
N VAL A 89 2.28 11.00 -22.61
CA VAL A 89 1.45 10.50 -23.72
C VAL A 89 0.04 11.08 -23.59
N THR A 90 -0.26 12.16 -24.31
CA THR A 90 -1.62 12.69 -24.49
C THR A 90 -2.46 11.68 -25.26
N GLN A 91 -3.78 11.74 -25.08
CA GLN A 91 -4.72 10.82 -25.73
C GLN A 91 -5.11 11.35 -27.13
N ASP A 92 -4.09 11.60 -27.96
CA ASP A 92 -4.20 12.34 -29.23
C ASP A 92 -3.12 11.91 -30.26
N ASP A 93 -2.57 10.69 -30.11
CA ASP A 93 -1.39 10.19 -30.86
C ASP A 93 -1.70 8.87 -31.61
N ASP A 94 -2.99 8.57 -31.80
CA ASP A 94 -3.51 7.50 -32.68
C ASP A 94 -3.93 8.04 -34.07
N GLN A 95 -3.70 9.34 -34.33
CA GLN A 95 -4.13 10.04 -35.55
C GLN A 95 -2.94 10.38 -36.47
N HIS A 96 -2.30 9.34 -36.99
CA HIS A 96 -1.17 9.47 -37.94
C HIS A 96 -1.59 10.21 -39.25
N PRO A 97 -0.72 11.04 -39.87
CA PRO A 97 -1.19 12.11 -40.77
C PRO A 97 -1.53 11.72 -42.23
N ASP A 98 -2.25 12.63 -42.88
CA ASP A 98 -2.52 12.69 -44.32
C ASP A 98 -1.28 13.04 -45.17
N PRO A 99 -1.10 12.37 -46.34
CA PRO A 99 -0.28 12.86 -47.44
C PRO A 99 -1.10 13.00 -48.76
N ALA A 100 -1.92 14.05 -48.86
CA ALA A 100 -2.52 14.52 -50.12
C ALA A 100 -1.44 15.03 -51.14
N PRO A 101 -1.75 15.38 -52.42
CA PRO A 101 -3.07 15.52 -53.05
C PRO A 101 -3.17 14.98 -54.52
N ARG A 102 -4.22 15.43 -55.25
CA ARG A 102 -4.53 15.32 -56.71
C ARG A 102 -5.43 14.13 -57.11
N HIS A 103 -6.49 14.26 -57.93
CA HIS A 103 -7.12 15.42 -58.60
C HIS A 103 -8.66 15.35 -58.49
N ARG A 104 -9.35 16.48 -58.76
CA ARG A 104 -10.82 16.58 -58.84
C ARG A 104 -11.39 15.85 -60.07
N LEU A 105 -12.61 15.31 -59.95
CA LEU A 105 -13.77 15.67 -60.81
C LEU A 105 -15.10 15.36 -60.06
N ARG A 106 -16.28 15.60 -60.67
CA ARG A 106 -17.53 15.93 -59.95
C ARG A 106 -18.81 15.34 -60.59
N ALA A 107 -19.82 15.04 -59.74
CA ALA A 107 -21.28 15.00 -59.96
C ALA A 107 -22.01 13.63 -59.84
N ALA A 108 -23.29 13.71 -59.44
CA ALA A 108 -24.35 12.70 -59.43
C ALA A 108 -25.70 13.41 -59.74
N PRO A 109 -26.80 12.75 -60.20
CA PRO A 109 -27.75 12.06 -59.30
C PRO A 109 -28.49 10.82 -59.94
N ALA A 110 -29.57 10.33 -59.28
CA ALA A 110 -30.45 9.18 -59.65
C ALA A 110 -31.89 9.67 -60.05
N PRO A 111 -33.05 8.91 -60.10
CA PRO A 111 -33.40 7.52 -59.64
C PRO A 111 -34.21 6.58 -60.63
N PRO A 112 -35.45 6.04 -60.35
CA PRO A 112 -35.85 4.58 -60.23
C PRO A 112 -36.80 4.06 -61.37
N PRO A 113 -37.56 2.89 -61.35
CA PRO A 113 -37.94 1.90 -60.31
C PRO A 113 -37.90 0.37 -60.72
N ALA A 114 -38.95 -0.46 -60.47
CA ALA A 114 -38.92 -1.96 -60.48
C ALA A 114 -40.28 -2.70 -60.89
N PRO A 115 -40.67 -3.89 -60.33
CA PRO A 115 -40.70 -5.29 -60.89
C PRO A 115 -42.15 -5.85 -61.13
N PRO A 116 -42.58 -7.18 -61.10
CA PRO A 116 -41.92 -8.52 -60.90
C PRO A 116 -42.48 -9.75 -61.75
N ALA A 117 -42.11 -11.00 -61.36
CA ALA A 117 -42.74 -12.35 -61.62
C ALA A 117 -42.59 -13.02 -63.05
N SER A 118 -42.67 -14.34 -63.29
CA SER A 118 -43.26 -15.54 -62.60
C SER A 118 -42.54 -16.89 -62.89
N HIS A 119 -42.91 -18.00 -62.20
CA HIS A 119 -42.45 -19.42 -62.44
C HIS A 119 -43.27 -20.14 -63.56
N PRO A 120 -42.81 -21.29 -64.13
CA PRO A 120 -42.97 -22.68 -63.57
C PRO A 120 -41.63 -23.49 -63.57
N SER A 121 -41.34 -24.55 -62.81
CA SER A 121 -42.05 -25.78 -62.33
C SER A 121 -41.85 -27.04 -63.21
N SER A 122 -41.12 -28.06 -62.70
CA SER A 122 -41.51 -29.50 -62.61
C SER A 122 -40.33 -30.53 -62.64
N SER A 123 -40.55 -31.69 -62.00
CA SER A 123 -39.78 -32.97 -61.97
C SER A 123 -38.37 -32.96 -61.33
N ASP A 124 -38.11 -33.56 -60.16
CA ASP A 124 -38.10 -35.00 -59.76
C ASP A 124 -37.06 -35.88 -60.49
N TYR A 125 -35.98 -36.32 -59.81
CA TYR A 125 -35.95 -37.52 -58.94
C TYR A 125 -34.58 -37.68 -58.21
N ALA A 126 -34.53 -38.42 -57.09
CA ALA A 126 -33.31 -38.90 -56.39
C ALA A 126 -33.59 -40.29 -55.77
N PRO A 127 -32.58 -41.15 -55.44
CA PRO A 127 -31.90 -41.04 -54.13
C PRO A 127 -30.43 -41.55 -54.09
N ASP A 128 -29.89 -41.69 -52.88
CA ASP A 128 -28.46 -41.81 -52.50
C ASP A 128 -27.80 -43.20 -52.62
N ALA A 129 -26.45 -43.20 -52.57
CA ALA A 129 -25.62 -44.31 -52.06
C ALA A 129 -24.32 -43.77 -51.43
N PHE A 130 -23.90 -44.31 -50.27
CA PHE A 130 -22.74 -43.85 -49.46
C PHE A 130 -21.42 -44.53 -49.88
N GLY A 131 -20.26 -43.91 -49.60
CA GLY A 131 -18.96 -44.52 -49.94
C GLY A 131 -17.65 -43.83 -49.50
N ASP A 132 -17.50 -43.52 -48.19
CA ASP A 132 -16.21 -43.36 -47.45
C ASP A 132 -15.16 -42.29 -47.89
N GLY A 133 -14.25 -41.91 -46.97
CA GLY A 133 -13.15 -40.94 -47.22
C GLY A 133 -12.65 -40.13 -46.00
N ALA A 134 -12.81 -40.62 -44.77
CA ALA A 134 -12.72 -39.80 -43.55
C ALA A 134 -11.37 -39.82 -42.78
N GLU A 135 -10.21 -39.83 -43.47
CA GLU A 135 -8.90 -40.14 -42.83
C GLU A 135 -7.79 -39.05 -42.86
N GLN A 136 -8.03 -37.82 -43.31
CA GLN A 136 -6.96 -36.80 -43.42
C GLN A 136 -7.01 -35.65 -42.39
N ASN A 137 -8.12 -35.46 -41.66
CA ASN A 137 -8.28 -34.30 -40.76
C ASN A 137 -7.79 -34.54 -39.31
N GLN A 138 -6.72 -35.31 -39.13
CA GLN A 138 -6.09 -35.53 -37.81
C GLN A 138 -4.65 -35.00 -37.71
N ARG A 139 -4.08 -34.48 -38.82
CA ARG A 139 -2.71 -33.93 -38.82
C ARG A 139 -2.61 -32.41 -38.82
N SER A 140 -3.69 -31.70 -39.14
CA SER A 140 -3.79 -30.22 -39.04
C SER A 140 -4.58 -29.76 -37.82
N SER A 141 -4.37 -30.42 -36.68
CA SER A 141 -4.41 -29.73 -35.37
C SER A 141 -3.06 -29.06 -35.12
N GLU A 142 -2.61 -28.28 -36.10
CA GLU A 142 -1.38 -27.50 -36.06
C GLU A 142 -1.62 -26.28 -35.18
N THR A 143 -1.46 -26.49 -33.87
CA THR A 143 -1.24 -25.47 -32.84
C THR A 143 -1.95 -24.13 -33.13
N CYS A 144 -3.24 -24.05 -32.84
CA CYS A 144 -3.98 -22.79 -32.76
C CYS A 144 -3.55 -21.93 -31.54
N ASP A 145 -2.24 -21.82 -31.30
CA ASP A 145 -1.61 -20.86 -30.39
C ASP A 145 -1.58 -19.47 -31.06
N GLY A 146 -2.77 -19.03 -31.48
CA GLY A 146 -3.01 -17.67 -31.92
C GLY A 146 -3.13 -16.73 -30.71
N PRO A 147 -3.36 -15.42 -30.96
CA PRO A 147 -3.39 -14.40 -29.91
C PRO A 147 -4.34 -14.70 -28.73
N LEU A 148 -5.39 -15.51 -28.94
CA LEU A 148 -6.30 -15.99 -27.90
C LEU A 148 -5.58 -16.78 -26.80
N GLY A 149 -4.67 -17.70 -27.14
CA GLY A 149 -3.88 -18.44 -26.16
C GLY A 149 -2.88 -17.56 -25.41
N GLY A 150 -2.42 -16.46 -26.04
CA GLY A 150 -1.68 -15.39 -25.37
C GLY A 150 -2.53 -14.73 -24.29
N LEU A 151 -3.71 -14.23 -24.66
CA LEU A 151 -4.66 -13.55 -23.77
C LEU A 151 -5.16 -14.45 -22.63
N GLU A 152 -5.34 -15.75 -22.86
CA GLU A 152 -5.75 -16.71 -21.82
C GLU A 152 -4.64 -16.91 -20.77
N ARG A 153 -3.38 -17.05 -21.21
CA ARG A 153 -2.21 -17.12 -20.31
C ARG A 153 -1.97 -15.80 -19.56
N GLU A 154 -2.25 -14.65 -20.19
CA GLU A 154 -2.23 -13.34 -19.54
C GLU A 154 -3.37 -13.20 -18.51
N TRP A 155 -4.57 -13.68 -18.80
CA TRP A 155 -5.69 -13.70 -17.86
C TRP A 155 -5.38 -14.52 -16.61
N GLU A 156 -4.88 -15.76 -16.76
CA GLU A 156 -4.47 -16.57 -15.60
C GLU A 156 -3.37 -15.86 -14.78
N MET A 157 -2.46 -15.12 -15.43
CA MET A 157 -1.40 -14.37 -14.73
C MET A 157 -2.00 -13.23 -13.89
N VAL A 158 -2.93 -12.46 -14.46
CA VAL A 158 -3.66 -11.40 -13.75
C VAL A 158 -4.51 -11.96 -12.61
N GLU A 159 -5.13 -13.13 -12.77
CA GLU A 159 -5.89 -13.78 -11.72
C GLU A 159 -5.00 -14.29 -10.58
N ARG A 160 -3.82 -14.85 -10.90
CA ARG A 160 -2.78 -15.20 -9.91
C ARG A 160 -2.26 -13.96 -9.17
N GLU A 161 -2.01 -12.84 -9.87
CA GLU A 161 -1.66 -11.57 -9.23
C GLU A 161 -2.79 -11.05 -8.32
N ARG A 162 -4.05 -11.09 -8.77
CA ARG A 162 -5.22 -10.69 -7.97
C ARG A 162 -5.27 -11.48 -6.67
N ALA A 163 -5.13 -12.81 -6.75
CA ALA A 163 -5.13 -13.68 -5.57
C ALA A 163 -3.90 -13.47 -4.67
N ALA A 164 -2.74 -13.06 -5.21
CA ALA A 164 -1.59 -12.67 -4.40
C ALA A 164 -1.85 -11.35 -3.63
N LEU A 165 -2.35 -10.33 -4.33
CA LEU A 165 -2.71 -9.03 -3.74
C LEU A 165 -3.84 -9.12 -2.69
N GLU A 166 -4.75 -10.07 -2.84
CA GLU A 166 -5.81 -10.35 -1.85
C GLU A 166 -5.22 -10.91 -0.55
N ARG A 167 -4.25 -11.83 -0.64
CA ARG A 167 -3.50 -12.35 0.53
C ARG A 167 -2.62 -11.27 1.18
N GLU A 168 -1.94 -10.42 0.39
CA GLU A 168 -1.21 -9.26 0.92
C GLU A 168 -2.15 -8.31 1.69
N ARG A 169 -3.35 -8.05 1.15
CA ARG A 169 -4.37 -7.22 1.80
C ARG A 169 -4.80 -7.79 3.14
N GLU A 170 -5.09 -9.09 3.21
CA GLU A 170 -5.44 -9.72 4.49
C GLU A 170 -4.28 -9.70 5.51
N MET A 171 -3.03 -9.87 5.06
CA MET A 171 -1.85 -9.77 5.93
C MET A 171 -1.77 -8.38 6.57
N VAL A 172 -1.87 -7.32 5.76
CA VAL A 172 -1.88 -5.93 6.23
C VAL A 172 -3.04 -5.64 7.19
N GLU A 173 -4.21 -6.26 7.00
CA GLU A 173 -5.33 -6.15 7.95
C GLU A 173 -5.07 -6.90 9.27
N ARG A 174 -4.41 -8.06 9.24
CA ARG A 174 -3.98 -8.78 10.45
C ARG A 174 -2.92 -8.00 11.22
N ASP A 175 -1.92 -7.45 10.54
CA ASP A 175 -0.85 -6.64 11.12
C ASP A 175 -1.41 -5.34 11.73
N ARG A 176 -2.32 -4.67 11.02
CA ARG A 176 -3.05 -3.50 11.55
C ARG A 176 -3.82 -3.86 12.82
N ALA A 177 -4.54 -4.97 12.83
CA ALA A 177 -5.27 -5.42 14.01
C ALA A 177 -4.34 -5.85 15.16
N ALA A 178 -3.10 -6.27 14.88
CA ALA A 178 -2.08 -6.50 15.92
C ALA A 178 -1.64 -5.16 16.54
N LEU A 179 -1.24 -4.19 15.72
CA LEU A 179 -0.83 -2.84 16.16
C LEU A 179 -1.95 -2.11 16.94
N GLU A 180 -3.21 -2.29 16.56
CA GLU A 180 -4.36 -1.72 17.29
C GLU A 180 -4.54 -2.37 18.68
N ARG A 181 -4.24 -3.67 18.85
CA ARG A 181 -4.21 -4.35 20.16
C ARG A 181 -3.02 -3.90 21.03
N GLU A 182 -1.82 -3.79 20.45
CA GLU A 182 -0.63 -3.29 21.16
C GLU A 182 -0.84 -1.87 21.68
N ARG A 183 -1.42 -0.99 20.85
CA ARG A 183 -1.79 0.38 21.27
C ARG A 183 -2.81 0.40 22.40
N ALA A 184 -3.72 -0.57 22.48
CA ALA A 184 -4.66 -0.71 23.59
C ALA A 184 -3.97 -1.22 24.86
N ALA A 185 -3.04 -2.18 24.73
CA ALA A 185 -2.26 -2.71 25.85
C ALA A 185 -1.38 -1.62 26.50
N VAL A 186 -0.64 -0.84 25.71
CA VAL A 186 0.20 0.27 26.19
C VAL A 186 -0.64 1.36 26.87
N GLN A 187 -1.86 1.63 26.39
CA GLN A 187 -2.77 2.55 27.08
C GLN A 187 -3.27 2.01 28.42
N ALA A 188 -3.57 0.70 28.51
CA ALA A 188 -3.96 0.06 29.77
C ALA A 188 -2.81 0.05 30.79
N GLU A 189 -1.58 -0.26 30.35
CA GLU A 189 -0.36 -0.19 31.17
C GLU A 189 -0.12 1.24 31.67
N ARG A 190 -0.23 2.25 30.81
CA ARG A 190 -0.09 3.66 31.21
C ARG A 190 -1.12 4.06 32.28
N LEU A 191 -2.37 3.63 32.13
CA LEU A 191 -3.43 3.86 33.12
C LEU A 191 -3.23 3.08 34.43
N TRP A 192 -2.51 1.95 34.40
CA TRP A 192 -2.12 1.22 35.60
C TRP A 192 -0.96 1.94 36.32
N LEU A 193 0.10 2.32 35.60
CA LEU A 193 1.24 3.07 36.14
C LEU A 193 0.84 4.43 36.75
N ASP A 194 -0.14 5.13 36.15
CA ASP A 194 -0.67 6.38 36.73
C ASP A 194 -1.46 6.13 38.04
N ARG A 195 -2.07 4.95 38.23
CA ARG A 195 -2.71 4.57 39.51
C ARG A 195 -1.68 4.22 40.57
N GLU A 196 -0.68 3.42 40.22
CA GLU A 196 0.41 3.04 41.13
C GLU A 196 1.18 4.27 41.61
N ARG A 197 1.45 5.24 40.73
CA ARG A 197 2.04 6.53 41.11
C ARG A 197 1.25 7.22 42.23
N VAL A 198 -0.07 7.31 42.08
CA VAL A 198 -0.95 7.96 43.06
C VAL A 198 -1.11 7.14 44.35
N ALA A 199 -0.89 5.83 44.31
CA ALA A 199 -0.76 5.00 45.51
C ALA A 199 0.56 5.30 46.26
N VAL A 200 1.69 5.22 45.56
CA VAL A 200 3.03 5.52 46.13
C VAL A 200 3.13 6.94 46.68
N GLU A 201 2.47 7.92 46.05
CA GLU A 201 2.40 9.30 46.55
C GLU A 201 1.62 9.42 47.88
N ARG A 202 0.58 8.60 48.09
CA ARG A 202 -0.15 8.53 49.38
C ARG A 202 0.67 7.82 50.46
N ASP A 203 1.29 6.70 50.13
CA ASP A 203 2.13 5.96 51.08
C ASP A 203 3.32 6.79 51.53
N ARG A 204 3.93 7.56 50.61
CA ARG A 204 4.96 8.55 50.93
C ARG A 204 4.46 9.62 51.90
N ALA A 205 3.26 10.15 51.68
CA ALA A 205 2.67 11.17 52.56
C ALA A 205 2.36 10.61 53.96
N MET A 206 1.92 9.35 54.07
CA MET A 206 1.74 8.66 55.35
C MET A 206 3.07 8.51 56.10
N VAL A 207 4.12 8.02 55.43
CA VAL A 207 5.47 7.89 56.01
C VAL A 207 6.06 9.25 56.42
N GLU A 208 5.72 10.33 55.72
CA GLU A 208 6.12 11.70 56.09
C GLU A 208 5.37 12.22 57.32
N GLN A 209 4.07 11.92 57.44
CA GLN A 209 3.27 12.18 58.64
C GLN A 209 3.80 11.41 59.87
N ASP A 210 4.16 10.13 59.71
CA ASP A 210 4.70 9.29 60.79
C ASP A 210 6.07 9.78 61.26
N ARG A 211 6.94 10.17 60.32
CA ARG A 211 8.23 10.82 60.65
C ARG A 211 8.02 12.13 61.43
N ALA A 212 7.03 12.94 61.06
CA ALA A 212 6.70 14.15 61.78
C ALA A 212 6.11 13.86 63.18
N ALA A 213 5.39 12.75 63.35
CA ALA A 213 4.91 12.30 64.67
C ALA A 213 6.05 11.85 65.58
N LEU A 214 6.92 10.96 65.09
CA LEU A 214 8.12 10.49 65.81
C LEU A 214 9.08 11.65 66.14
N GLY A 215 9.18 12.67 65.28
CA GLY A 215 9.91 13.91 65.58
C GLY A 215 9.38 14.61 66.83
N ARG A 216 8.06 14.84 66.91
CA ARG A 216 7.42 15.47 68.08
C ARG A 216 7.54 14.60 69.35
N GLU A 217 7.39 13.28 69.24
CA GLU A 217 7.60 12.38 70.37
C GLU A 217 9.04 12.45 70.90
N ARG A 218 10.02 12.50 69.99
CA ARG A 218 11.43 12.68 70.34
C ARG A 218 11.69 14.03 71.02
N GLU A 219 11.09 15.12 70.54
CA GLU A 219 11.17 16.44 71.19
C GLU A 219 10.58 16.44 72.62
N VAL A 220 9.45 15.75 72.83
CA VAL A 220 8.84 15.59 74.17
C VAL A 220 9.73 14.76 75.10
N LEU A 221 10.40 13.72 74.59
CA LEU A 221 11.36 12.92 75.35
C LEU A 221 12.63 13.71 75.70
N ASP A 222 13.19 14.49 74.76
CA ASP A 222 14.33 15.37 75.01
C ASP A 222 13.99 16.44 76.07
N GLN A 223 12.81 17.07 75.99
CA GLN A 223 12.31 18.01 77.02
C GLN A 223 12.19 17.33 78.39
N ARG A 224 11.62 16.12 78.45
CA ARG A 224 11.50 15.34 79.69
C ARG A 224 12.87 14.99 80.29
N ALA A 225 13.86 14.66 79.46
CA ALA A 225 15.23 14.40 79.90
C ALA A 225 15.88 15.64 80.51
N LEU A 226 15.73 16.81 79.89
CA LEU A 226 16.21 18.09 80.44
C LEU A 226 15.58 18.44 81.79
N MET A 227 14.28 18.19 81.96
CA MET A 227 13.56 18.39 83.23
C MET A 227 14.05 17.43 84.33
N LEU A 228 14.30 16.16 84.01
CA LEU A 228 14.83 15.19 84.98
C LEU A 228 16.29 15.50 85.38
N ASN A 229 17.14 15.85 84.41
CA ASN A 229 18.54 16.18 84.65
C ASN A 229 18.70 17.43 85.54
N SER A 230 17.87 18.45 85.35
CA SER A 230 17.91 19.67 86.16
C SER A 230 17.44 19.45 87.62
N VAL A 231 16.44 18.60 87.85
CA VAL A 231 16.05 18.15 89.21
C VAL A 231 17.18 17.40 89.91
N GLY A 232 17.90 16.52 89.19
CA GLY A 232 19.04 15.77 89.75
C GLY A 232 20.18 16.67 90.24
N HIS A 233 20.48 17.76 89.53
CA HIS A 233 21.53 18.72 89.92
C HIS A 233 21.10 19.55 91.14
N ALA A 234 19.83 19.95 91.24
CA ALA A 234 19.31 20.66 92.41
C ALA A 234 19.39 19.82 93.70
N GLY A 235 19.12 18.51 93.61
CA GLY A 235 19.25 17.59 94.75
C GLY A 235 20.69 17.47 95.26
N HIS A 236 21.68 17.44 94.35
CA HIS A 236 23.09 17.28 94.73
C HIS A 236 23.71 18.51 95.42
N LEU A 237 23.20 19.71 95.14
CA LEU A 237 23.68 20.96 95.77
C LEU A 237 23.14 21.16 97.20
N ASN A 238 21.95 20.63 97.51
CA ASN A 238 21.36 20.68 98.85
C ASN A 238 21.86 19.56 99.81
N ALA A 239 22.73 18.65 99.33
CA ALA A 239 23.28 17.55 100.12
C ALA A 239 24.72 17.80 100.62
N LEU A 240 25.16 19.07 100.61
CA LEU A 240 26.53 19.51 100.92
C LEU A 240 26.58 20.69 101.92
N MET A 241 25.50 20.87 102.70
CA MET A 241 25.41 21.69 103.92
C MET A 241 24.87 20.83 105.08
#